data_AF-A0A1Z4V062-F1
#
_entry.id   AF-A0A1Z4V062-F1
#
_cell.length_a   1.000
_cell.length_b   1.000
_cell.length_c   1.000
_cell.angle_alpha   90.00
_cell.angle_beta   90.00
_cell.angle_gamma   90.00
#
_symmetry.space_group_name_H-M   'P 1'
#
loop_
_entity.id
_entity.type
_entity.pdbx_description
1 polymer ?
#
loop_
_entity_poly.entity_id
_entity_poly.type
_entity_poly.pdbx_seq_one_letter_code
_entity_poly.pdbx_strand_id
1 'polypeptide(L)'
;MINPWYTYVFSFSLVLFCYSLGWSELYPSLTWNLLLFLLTTFIVSVVIGCRHRTSFIFKDINYDKNLYRITVYLYFLWITQFIYAKGIPLVKVIRGEYYDYTQFGIPTLHVFIVTFSSFFTVYLFHVYICNKKSNLLIIYLLNLLPPILIVNRGMFLINLVSCLFVYLIYYSNKNIEFIKIAKKGVSILLILFLILFGFGAIGNLRTASQLADKNSNLENFILDVGEASPGFINSPIPKEFFWAYLYISSPLANLQTNINDDKYLDLDLTNFIMFINTQLLPDFISKRINTIYDADTKQPILMVNALTVSSVYAASYVYLSWLGVVIMSIFIIIFPLFYISFLSKKSKYYVTAIAILNSLYLFLIFDNMFSFSGLSLQLLYPLIFHKLDKMKLIGR
;
A
#
# COMPACT_ATOMS: atom_id res chain seq x y z
N MET A 1 7.28 16.49 10.18
CA MET A 1 8.09 15.33 10.62
C MET A 1 7.36 14.07 10.18
N ILE A 2 8.06 13.07 9.66
CA ILE A 2 7.45 11.94 8.96
C ILE A 2 7.69 10.67 9.75
N ASN A 3 6.62 10.06 10.24
CA ASN A 3 6.66 8.80 10.95
C ASN A 3 5.36 8.02 10.72
N PRO A 4 5.37 6.68 10.94
CA PRO A 4 4.23 5.82 10.63
C PRO A 4 2.94 6.24 11.35
N TRP A 5 3.03 6.70 12.60
CA TRP A 5 1.86 7.10 13.40
C TRP A 5 1.18 8.36 12.84
N TYR A 6 1.95 9.38 12.44
CA TYR A 6 1.39 10.55 11.77
C TYR A 6 0.84 10.20 10.40
N THR A 7 1.49 9.28 9.68
CA THR A 7 0.99 8.81 8.38
C THR A 7 -0.34 8.07 8.52
N TYR A 8 -0.50 7.25 9.56
CA TYR A 8 -1.80 6.63 9.90
C TYR A 8 -2.87 7.68 10.14
N VAL A 9 -2.62 8.65 11.04
CA VAL A 9 -3.59 9.73 11.35
C VAL A 9 -3.93 10.52 10.09
N PHE A 10 -2.94 10.90 9.30
CA PHE A 10 -3.14 11.64 8.06
C PHE A 10 -4.00 10.85 7.06
N SER A 11 -3.68 9.58 6.83
CA SER A 11 -4.40 8.73 5.87
C SER A 11 -5.87 8.57 6.23
N PHE A 12 -6.19 8.18 7.47
CA PHE A 12 -7.57 8.01 7.90
C PHE A 12 -8.31 9.34 8.04
N SER A 13 -7.62 10.44 8.38
CA SER A 13 -8.22 11.78 8.39
C SER A 13 -8.58 12.26 6.99
N LEU A 14 -7.76 11.96 5.98
CA LEU A 14 -8.07 12.23 4.58
C LEU A 14 -9.31 11.44 4.13
N VAL A 15 -9.39 10.17 4.52
CA VAL A 15 -10.57 9.33 4.22
C VAL A 15 -11.82 9.88 4.88
N LEU A 16 -11.78 10.26 6.17
CA LEU A 16 -12.89 10.88 6.88
C LEU A 16 -13.33 12.19 6.23
N PHE A 17 -12.36 13.03 5.83
CA PHE A 17 -12.65 14.26 5.09
C PHE A 17 -13.37 13.96 3.78
N CYS A 18 -12.84 13.05 2.96
CA CYS A 18 -13.50 12.63 1.73
C CYS A 18 -14.89 12.08 2.00
N TYR A 19 -15.06 11.18 2.97
CA TYR A 19 -16.36 10.62 3.36
C TYR A 19 -17.38 11.71 3.70
N SER A 20 -16.95 12.74 4.44
CA SER A 20 -17.81 13.85 4.89
C SER A 20 -18.37 14.71 3.75
N LEU A 21 -17.84 14.60 2.53
CA LEU A 21 -18.36 15.33 1.36
C LEU A 21 -19.73 14.84 0.89
N GLY A 22 -20.14 13.60 1.26
CA GLY A 22 -21.49 13.09 0.98
C GLY A 22 -21.82 12.98 -0.52
N TRP A 23 -20.84 12.67 -1.36
CA TRP A 23 -21.04 12.59 -2.82
C TRP A 23 -21.71 11.28 -3.27
N SER A 24 -21.81 10.27 -2.41
CA SER A 24 -22.43 8.97 -2.69
C SER A 24 -23.54 8.67 -1.68
N GLU A 25 -24.72 8.28 -2.16
CA GLU A 25 -25.85 7.81 -1.34
C GLU A 25 -25.71 6.34 -0.94
N LEU A 26 -24.84 5.59 -1.62
CA LEU A 26 -24.51 4.19 -1.30
C LEU A 26 -23.90 4.05 0.12
N TYR A 27 -23.27 5.10 0.62
CA TYR A 27 -22.47 5.02 1.84
C TYR A 27 -23.32 5.03 3.11
N PRO A 28 -23.14 4.06 4.02
CA PRO A 28 -23.83 4.08 5.30
C PRO A 28 -23.37 5.27 6.16
N SER A 29 -24.23 5.76 7.05
CA SER A 29 -23.80 6.75 8.04
C SER A 29 -22.72 6.15 8.97
N LEU A 30 -21.65 6.91 9.25
CA LEU A 30 -20.62 6.47 10.19
C LEU A 30 -21.19 6.43 11.61
N THR A 31 -21.01 5.31 12.31
CA THR A 31 -21.49 5.18 13.69
C THR A 31 -20.58 5.94 14.66
N TRP A 32 -21.16 6.42 15.76
CA TRP A 32 -20.41 7.08 16.83
C TRP A 32 -19.29 6.21 17.39
N ASN A 33 -19.49 4.89 17.47
CA ASN A 33 -18.47 3.94 17.93
C ASN A 33 -17.22 3.96 17.04
N LEU A 34 -17.40 3.98 15.72
CA LEU A 34 -16.29 4.05 14.76
C LEU A 34 -15.56 5.40 14.83
N LEU A 35 -16.31 6.50 14.92
CA LEU A 35 -15.73 7.84 15.07
C LEU A 35 -14.93 7.97 16.36
N LEU A 36 -15.49 7.49 17.48
CA LEU A 36 -14.81 7.48 18.78
C LEU A 36 -13.54 6.63 18.75
N PHE A 37 -13.61 5.42 18.17
CA PHE A 37 -12.45 4.56 17.98
C PHE A 37 -11.34 5.24 17.17
N LEU A 38 -11.67 5.81 16.01
CA LEU A 38 -10.69 6.53 15.18
C LEU A 38 -10.10 7.71 15.93
N LEU A 39 -10.92 8.51 16.63
CA LEU A 39 -10.44 9.63 17.45
C LEU A 39 -9.46 9.17 18.54
N THR A 40 -9.78 8.10 19.28
CA THR A 40 -8.90 7.54 20.30
C THR A 40 -7.58 7.06 19.68
N THR A 41 -7.63 6.30 18.58
CA THR A 41 -6.40 5.83 17.91
C THR A 41 -5.58 6.99 17.34
N PHE A 42 -6.22 8.08 16.91
CA PHE A 42 -5.52 9.29 16.47
C PHE A 42 -4.79 9.96 17.62
N ILE A 43 -5.44 10.16 18.75
CA ILE A 43 -4.81 10.77 19.94
C ILE A 43 -3.59 9.95 20.36
N VAL A 44 -3.75 8.63 20.50
CA VAL A 44 -2.65 7.74 20.89
C VAL A 44 -1.49 7.79 19.87
N SER A 45 -1.82 7.74 18.57
CA SER A 45 -0.82 7.81 17.49
C SER A 45 -0.09 9.15 17.47
N VAL A 46 -0.79 10.27 17.69
CA VAL A 46 -0.18 11.60 17.79
C VAL A 46 0.77 11.68 18.97
N VAL A 47 0.35 11.21 20.16
CA VAL A 47 1.18 11.21 21.38
C VAL A 47 2.46 10.41 21.17
N ILE A 48 2.35 9.18 20.64
CA ILE A 48 3.51 8.31 20.36
C ILE A 48 4.40 8.93 19.28
N GLY A 49 3.80 9.43 18.19
CA GLY A 49 4.51 10.11 17.12
C GLY A 49 5.31 11.32 17.61
N CYS A 50 4.75 12.11 18.52
CA CYS A 50 5.42 13.24 19.17
C CYS A 50 6.63 12.78 19.99
N ARG A 51 6.48 11.72 20.79
CA ARG A 51 7.57 11.16 21.61
C ARG A 51 8.74 10.63 20.77
N HIS A 52 8.45 10.04 19.62
CA HIS A 52 9.46 9.44 18.74
C HIS A 52 9.94 10.34 17.61
N ARG A 53 9.54 11.61 17.59
CA ARG A 53 9.82 12.58 16.51
C ARG A 53 11.29 12.65 16.09
N THR A 54 12.22 12.63 17.04
CA THR A 54 13.67 12.79 16.79
C THR A 54 14.35 11.50 16.32
N SER A 55 13.61 10.39 16.24
CA SER A 55 14.20 9.12 15.83
C SER A 55 14.43 9.01 14.33
N PHE A 56 13.75 9.82 13.53
CA PHE A 56 13.69 9.70 12.07
C PHE A 56 14.65 10.68 11.39
N ILE A 57 15.95 10.39 11.47
CA ILE A 57 17.00 11.22 10.89
C ILE A 57 17.41 10.65 9.53
N PHE A 58 17.43 11.51 8.50
CA PHE A 58 17.98 11.19 7.19
C PHE A 58 19.47 10.86 7.29
N LYS A 59 19.89 9.79 6.60
CA LYS A 59 21.28 9.34 6.58
C LYS A 59 21.76 9.20 5.15
N ASP A 60 22.82 9.95 4.80
CA ASP A 60 23.45 9.85 3.50
C ASP A 60 24.06 8.46 3.25
N ILE A 61 23.99 8.03 1.99
CA ILE A 61 24.57 6.78 1.51
C ILE A 61 25.53 7.09 0.37
N ASN A 62 26.72 6.51 0.44
CA ASN A 62 27.70 6.59 -0.64
C ASN A 62 27.33 5.64 -1.79
N TYR A 63 27.55 6.10 -3.01
CA TYR A 63 27.37 5.29 -4.22
C TYR A 63 28.30 4.07 -4.28
N ASP A 64 27.74 2.90 -4.59
CA ASP A 64 28.48 1.68 -4.91
C ASP A 64 28.20 1.24 -6.36
N LYS A 65 29.25 0.89 -7.12
CA LYS A 65 29.13 0.37 -8.50
C LYS A 65 28.43 -1.00 -8.55
N ASN A 66 28.45 -1.77 -7.46
CA ASN A 66 27.79 -3.08 -7.39
C ASN A 66 26.27 -2.99 -7.59
N LEU A 67 25.66 -1.82 -7.41
CA LEU A 67 24.23 -1.59 -7.66
C LEU A 67 23.83 -1.94 -9.10
N TYR A 68 24.71 -1.71 -10.07
CA TYR A 68 24.45 -2.10 -11.46
C TYR A 68 24.36 -3.62 -11.63
N ARG A 69 25.25 -4.37 -10.96
CA ARG A 69 25.24 -5.84 -11.00
C ARG A 69 23.95 -6.40 -10.41
N ILE A 70 23.49 -5.84 -9.29
CA ILE A 70 22.22 -6.24 -8.66
C ILE A 70 21.04 -6.00 -9.62
N THR A 71 21.00 -4.86 -10.30
CA THR A 71 19.97 -4.59 -11.33
C THR A 71 19.99 -5.62 -12.45
N VAL A 72 21.18 -5.97 -12.97
CA VAL A 72 21.30 -6.98 -14.04
C VAL A 72 20.79 -8.34 -13.57
N TYR A 73 21.17 -8.78 -12.37
CA TYR A 73 20.66 -10.04 -11.79
C TYR A 73 19.13 -10.01 -11.59
N LEU A 74 18.57 -8.89 -11.13
CA LEU A 74 17.12 -8.73 -11.00
C LEU A 74 16.42 -8.86 -12.35
N TYR A 75 16.95 -8.24 -13.39
CA TYR A 75 16.39 -8.34 -14.74
C TYR A 75 16.49 -9.75 -15.31
N PHE A 76 17.58 -10.46 -15.06
CA PHE A 76 17.68 -11.88 -15.38
C PHE A 76 16.55 -12.68 -14.72
N LEU A 77 16.28 -12.45 -13.42
CA LEU A 77 15.19 -13.09 -12.70
C LEU A 77 13.80 -12.70 -13.23
N TRP A 78 13.58 -11.45 -13.65
CA TRP A 78 12.32 -11.06 -14.31
C TRP A 78 12.14 -11.74 -15.67
N ILE A 79 13.21 -11.88 -16.45
CA ILE A 79 13.17 -12.57 -17.74
C ILE A 79 12.80 -14.04 -17.55
N THR A 80 13.37 -14.74 -16.56
CA THR A 80 13.00 -16.13 -16.29
C THR A 80 11.51 -16.27 -15.91
N GLN A 81 10.96 -15.29 -15.18
CA GLN A 81 9.53 -15.23 -14.87
C GLN A 81 8.66 -15.08 -16.13
N PHE A 82 9.04 -14.20 -17.06
CA PHE A 82 8.31 -14.03 -18.32
C PHE A 82 8.38 -15.26 -19.22
N ILE A 83 9.53 -15.95 -19.24
CA ILE A 83 9.68 -17.21 -19.98
C ILE A 83 8.76 -18.28 -19.38
N TYR A 84 8.75 -18.43 -18.06
CA TYR A 84 7.89 -19.39 -17.36
C TYR A 84 6.40 -19.10 -17.61
N ALA A 85 6.00 -17.83 -17.52
CA ALA A 85 4.63 -17.38 -17.79
C ALA A 85 4.24 -17.37 -19.28
N LYS A 86 5.16 -17.78 -20.17
CA LYS A 86 4.98 -17.79 -21.63
C LYS A 86 4.51 -16.44 -22.17
N GLY A 87 5.18 -15.37 -21.75
CA GLY A 87 4.93 -14.01 -22.23
C GLY A 87 4.90 -12.94 -21.14
N ILE A 88 4.76 -11.70 -21.59
CA ILE A 88 4.73 -10.52 -20.73
C ILE A 88 3.26 -10.14 -20.48
N PRO A 89 2.81 -10.06 -19.22
CA PRO A 89 1.41 -9.77 -18.89
C PRO A 89 0.82 -8.53 -19.58
N LEU A 90 1.56 -7.42 -19.56
CA LEU A 90 1.12 -6.18 -20.21
C LEU A 90 0.86 -6.36 -21.71
N VAL A 91 1.71 -7.14 -22.39
CA VAL A 91 1.55 -7.41 -23.83
C VAL A 91 0.30 -8.27 -24.08
N LYS A 92 0.04 -9.27 -23.24
CA LYS A 92 -1.17 -10.10 -23.33
C LYS A 92 -2.44 -9.26 -23.16
N VAL A 93 -2.47 -8.40 -22.15
CA VAL A 93 -3.60 -7.50 -21.88
C VAL A 93 -3.84 -6.53 -23.04
N ILE A 94 -2.78 -5.92 -23.61
CA ILE A 94 -2.91 -5.00 -24.75
C ILE A 94 -3.43 -5.73 -26.00
N ARG A 95 -3.11 -7.01 -26.17
CA ARG A 95 -3.63 -7.85 -27.27
C ARG A 95 -5.06 -8.34 -27.05
N GLY A 96 -5.67 -8.02 -25.91
CA GLY A 96 -7.02 -8.48 -25.56
C GLY A 96 -7.07 -9.96 -25.13
N GLU A 97 -5.93 -10.57 -24.82
CA GLU A 97 -5.88 -11.95 -24.31
C GLU A 97 -6.37 -11.99 -22.86
N TYR A 98 -7.17 -13.01 -22.50
CA TYR A 98 -7.55 -13.25 -21.11
C TYR A 98 -6.29 -13.55 -20.28
N TYR A 99 -6.10 -12.81 -19.21
CA TYR A 99 -4.94 -12.94 -18.33
C TYR A 99 -5.35 -12.85 -16.88
N ASP A 100 -5.16 -13.96 -16.15
CA ASP A 100 -5.26 -13.99 -14.70
C ASP A 100 -3.90 -13.60 -14.08
N TYR A 101 -3.87 -12.42 -13.47
CA TYR A 101 -2.67 -11.88 -12.84
C TYR A 101 -2.25 -12.66 -11.59
N THR A 102 -3.13 -13.46 -11.01
CA THR A 102 -2.84 -14.25 -9.79
C THR A 102 -1.98 -15.48 -10.08
N GLN A 103 -1.92 -15.93 -11.34
CA GLN A 103 -1.17 -17.11 -11.76
C GLN A 103 0.22 -16.77 -12.31
N PHE A 104 0.64 -15.50 -12.21
CA PHE A 104 1.89 -15.07 -12.81
C PHE A 104 3.12 -15.47 -12.01
N GLY A 105 4.02 -16.13 -12.73
CA GLY A 105 5.36 -16.41 -12.28
C GLY A 105 5.53 -17.72 -11.53
N ILE A 106 6.79 -18.11 -11.37
CA ILE A 106 7.25 -19.28 -10.64
C ILE A 106 6.84 -19.12 -9.17
N PRO A 107 6.03 -20.06 -8.62
CA PRO A 107 5.60 -20.01 -7.23
C PRO A 107 6.79 -19.83 -6.28
N THR A 108 6.60 -19.08 -5.19
CA THR A 108 7.62 -18.68 -4.19
C THR A 108 8.71 -17.73 -4.72
N LEU A 109 9.33 -18.01 -5.87
CA LEU A 109 10.35 -17.14 -6.47
C LEU A 109 9.75 -15.79 -6.87
N HIS A 110 8.52 -15.78 -7.37
CA HIS A 110 7.83 -14.54 -7.74
C HIS A 110 7.69 -13.58 -6.55
N VAL A 111 7.32 -14.10 -5.37
CA VAL A 111 7.15 -13.30 -4.14
C VAL A 111 8.48 -12.65 -3.75
N PHE A 112 9.58 -13.40 -3.79
CA PHE A 112 10.92 -12.88 -3.53
C PHE A 112 11.31 -11.78 -4.53
N ILE A 113 11.13 -12.02 -5.83
CA ILE A 113 11.52 -11.06 -6.87
C ILE A 113 10.73 -9.76 -6.72
N VAL A 114 9.41 -9.85 -6.53
CA VAL A 114 8.54 -8.67 -6.32
C VAL A 114 9.01 -7.87 -5.11
N THR A 115 9.09 -8.51 -3.94
CA THR A 115 9.37 -7.82 -2.68
C THR A 115 10.80 -7.26 -2.64
N PHE A 116 11.79 -8.00 -3.15
CA PHE A 116 13.17 -7.53 -3.25
C PHE A 116 13.31 -6.39 -4.28
N SER A 117 12.65 -6.50 -5.45
CA SER A 117 12.66 -5.43 -6.45
C SER A 117 12.06 -4.14 -5.90
N SER A 118 10.95 -4.23 -5.14
CA SER A 118 10.35 -3.07 -4.47
C SER A 118 11.31 -2.43 -3.47
N PHE A 119 11.87 -3.21 -2.55
CA PHE A 119 12.89 -2.70 -1.61
C PHE A 119 14.06 -2.05 -2.35
N PHE A 120 14.60 -2.72 -3.36
CA PHE A 120 15.78 -2.27 -4.07
C PHE A 120 15.51 -0.99 -4.87
N THR A 121 14.31 -0.84 -5.43
CA THR A 121 13.87 0.39 -6.11
C THR A 121 13.90 1.58 -5.16
N VAL A 122 13.34 1.45 -3.96
CA VAL A 122 13.33 2.52 -2.95
C VAL A 122 14.76 2.80 -2.46
N TYR A 123 15.58 1.76 -2.30
CA TYR A 123 16.99 1.90 -1.94
C TYR A 123 17.80 2.66 -3.01
N LEU A 124 17.64 2.31 -4.29
CA LEU A 124 18.28 3.01 -5.41
C LEU A 124 17.89 4.48 -5.45
N PHE A 125 16.60 4.80 -5.23
CA PHE A 125 16.14 6.18 -5.17
C PHE A 125 16.78 6.95 -4.01
N HIS A 126 16.92 6.30 -2.84
CA HIS A 126 17.61 6.90 -1.70
C HIS A 126 19.08 7.20 -2.03
N VAL A 127 19.82 6.26 -2.62
CA VAL A 127 21.21 6.49 -3.07
C VAL A 127 21.28 7.60 -4.12
N TYR A 128 20.32 7.64 -5.06
CA TYR A 128 20.20 8.72 -6.05
C TYR A 128 19.99 10.07 -5.40
N ILE A 129 19.10 10.20 -4.41
CA ILE A 129 18.89 11.48 -3.71
C ILE A 129 20.17 11.98 -3.03
N CYS A 130 20.96 11.08 -2.44
CA CYS A 130 22.22 11.43 -1.78
C CYS A 130 23.30 11.88 -2.78
N ASN A 131 23.42 11.20 -3.94
CA ASN A 131 24.57 11.35 -4.84
C ASN A 131 24.26 12.15 -6.12
N LYS A 132 22.99 12.27 -6.53
CA LYS A 132 22.49 12.96 -7.73
C LYS A 132 23.14 12.56 -9.06
N LYS A 133 23.69 11.35 -9.16
CA LYS A 133 24.29 10.83 -10.42
C LYS A 133 23.22 10.39 -11.43
N SER A 134 23.39 10.74 -12.70
CA SER A 134 22.47 10.35 -13.79
C SER A 134 22.33 8.84 -13.96
N ASN A 135 23.44 8.09 -13.90
CA ASN A 135 23.43 6.63 -14.01
C ASN A 135 22.55 5.96 -12.94
N LEU A 136 22.49 6.53 -11.74
CA LEU A 136 21.61 6.05 -10.66
C LEU A 136 20.13 6.28 -10.97
N LEU A 137 19.81 7.42 -11.58
CA LEU A 137 18.45 7.72 -12.03
C LEU A 137 18.00 6.72 -13.11
N ILE A 138 18.88 6.41 -14.07
CA ILE A 138 18.57 5.45 -15.14
C ILE A 138 18.27 4.07 -14.56
N ILE A 139 19.15 3.53 -13.69
CA ILE A 139 18.90 2.21 -13.10
C ILE A 139 17.67 2.20 -12.18
N TYR A 140 17.37 3.31 -11.50
CA TYR A 140 16.13 3.45 -10.74
C TYR A 140 14.90 3.39 -11.64
N LEU A 141 14.87 4.18 -12.72
CA LEU A 141 13.77 4.19 -13.69
C LEU A 141 13.57 2.81 -14.32
N LEU A 142 14.67 2.11 -14.63
CA LEU A 142 14.60 0.72 -15.08
C LEU A 142 13.93 -0.18 -14.04
N ASN A 143 14.23 -0.05 -12.75
CA ASN A 143 13.60 -0.89 -11.72
C ASN A 143 12.11 -0.53 -11.43
N LEU A 144 11.59 0.58 -11.97
CA LEU A 144 10.16 0.89 -11.97
C LEU A 144 9.39 0.21 -13.12
N LEU A 145 10.06 -0.33 -14.13
CA LEU A 145 9.41 -0.99 -15.27
C LEU A 145 8.75 -2.34 -14.92
N PRO A 146 9.34 -3.24 -14.11
CA PRO A 146 8.75 -4.54 -13.86
C PRO A 146 7.31 -4.50 -13.33
N PRO A 147 6.95 -3.68 -12.30
CA PRO A 147 5.56 -3.54 -11.86
C PRO A 147 4.58 -3.20 -12.99
N ILE A 148 5.01 -2.37 -13.95
CA ILE A 148 4.21 -1.98 -15.12
C ILE A 148 4.03 -3.17 -16.07
N LEU A 149 5.12 -3.90 -16.36
CA LEU A 149 5.12 -5.07 -17.25
C LEU A 149 4.25 -6.21 -16.73
N ILE A 150 4.14 -6.37 -15.40
CA ILE A 150 3.29 -7.38 -14.77
C ILE A 150 1.88 -6.87 -14.43
N VAL A 151 1.55 -5.63 -14.79
CA VAL A 151 0.25 -5.00 -14.51
C VAL A 151 -0.07 -4.94 -13.00
N ASN A 152 0.96 -4.85 -12.15
CA ASN A 152 0.82 -4.77 -10.69
C ASN A 152 0.82 -3.32 -10.21
N ARG A 153 -0.38 -2.73 -10.19
CA ARG A 153 -0.60 -1.33 -9.79
C ARG A 153 -0.22 -1.06 -8.34
N GLY A 154 -0.55 -1.99 -7.44
CA GLY A 154 -0.25 -1.86 -6.02
C GLY A 154 1.25 -1.76 -5.75
N MET A 155 2.03 -2.66 -6.35
CA MET A 155 3.50 -2.63 -6.27
C MET A 155 4.07 -1.32 -6.83
N PHE A 156 3.58 -0.87 -7.99
CA PHE A 156 4.03 0.38 -8.59
C PHE A 156 3.76 1.57 -7.67
N LEU A 157 2.53 1.70 -7.16
CA LEU A 157 2.12 2.76 -6.25
C LEU A 157 2.92 2.78 -4.95
N ILE A 158 3.10 1.62 -4.31
CA ILE A 158 3.87 1.52 -3.07
C ILE A 158 5.31 1.94 -3.27
N ASN A 159 5.94 1.57 -4.39
CA ASN A 159 7.31 1.99 -4.70
C ASN A 159 7.42 3.50 -4.83
N LEU A 160 6.48 4.13 -5.52
CA LEU A 160 6.47 5.58 -5.73
C LEU A 160 6.18 6.34 -4.44
N VAL A 161 5.20 5.90 -3.65
CA VAL A 161 4.88 6.49 -2.34
C VAL A 161 6.05 6.31 -1.38
N SER A 162 6.71 5.15 -1.38
CA SER A 162 7.93 4.95 -0.60
C SER A 162 9.04 5.91 -1.03
N CYS A 163 9.24 6.11 -2.33
CA CYS A 163 10.20 7.09 -2.84
C CYS A 163 9.81 8.52 -2.44
N LEU A 164 8.52 8.86 -2.47
CA LEU A 164 8.01 10.14 -1.95
C LEU A 164 8.37 10.30 -0.47
N PHE A 165 8.19 9.29 0.37
CA PHE A 165 8.60 9.36 1.77
C PHE A 165 10.12 9.54 1.93
N VAL A 166 10.97 8.87 1.15
CA VAL A 166 12.42 9.13 1.15
C VAL A 166 12.71 10.60 0.82
N TYR A 167 12.06 11.14 -0.22
CA TYR A 167 12.21 12.53 -0.64
C TYR A 167 11.79 13.48 0.48
N LEU A 168 10.61 13.28 1.07
CA LEU A 168 10.09 14.14 2.11
C LEU A 168 10.95 14.08 3.40
N ILE A 169 11.48 12.91 3.77
CA ILE A 169 12.42 12.77 4.91
C ILE A 169 13.72 13.54 4.62
N TYR A 170 14.29 13.42 3.42
CA TYR A 170 15.50 14.15 3.02
C TYR A 170 15.33 15.67 3.18
N TYR A 171 14.25 16.22 2.65
CA TYR A 171 14.01 17.66 2.67
C TYR A 171 13.58 18.18 4.06
N SER A 172 12.80 17.40 4.82
CA SER A 172 12.47 17.74 6.21
C SER A 172 13.73 17.87 7.07
N ASN A 173 14.77 17.10 6.79
CA ASN A 173 16.02 17.15 7.54
C ASN A 173 16.93 18.33 7.17
N LYS A 174 16.75 18.93 6.00
CA LYS A 174 17.53 20.11 5.56
C LYS A 174 16.91 21.44 5.99
N ASN A 175 15.88 21.43 6.83
CA ASN A 175 15.10 22.62 7.24
C ASN A 175 14.66 23.48 6.06
N ILE A 176 14.39 22.86 4.91
CA ILE A 176 13.91 23.58 3.74
C ILE A 176 12.43 23.89 3.96
N GLU A 177 12.04 25.14 3.75
CA GLU A 177 10.64 25.58 3.90
C GLU A 177 9.69 24.68 3.10
N PHE A 178 8.58 24.27 3.73
CA PHE A 178 7.56 23.39 3.16
C PHE A 178 7.10 23.84 1.77
N ILE A 179 7.01 25.15 1.52
CA ILE A 179 6.62 25.74 0.23
C ILE A 179 7.61 25.40 -0.89
N LYS A 180 8.92 25.34 -0.62
CA LYS A 180 9.95 24.96 -1.61
C LYS A 180 9.96 23.45 -1.86
N ILE A 181 9.65 22.65 -0.84
CA ILE A 181 9.45 21.21 -0.95
C ILE A 181 8.22 20.93 -1.82
N ALA A 182 7.11 21.63 -1.58
CA ALA A 182 5.88 21.52 -2.34
C ALA A 182 6.09 21.87 -3.81
N LYS A 183 6.75 22.98 -4.16
CA LYS A 183 7.01 23.36 -5.56
C LYS A 183 7.81 22.31 -6.35
N LYS A 184 8.81 21.65 -5.73
CA LYS A 184 9.60 20.57 -6.37
C LYS A 184 8.97 19.19 -6.25
N GLY A 185 8.15 18.94 -5.24
CA GLY A 185 7.39 17.71 -5.05
C GLY A 185 6.14 17.65 -5.93
N VAL A 186 5.55 18.80 -6.27
CA VAL A 186 4.40 18.93 -7.17
C VAL A 186 4.74 18.44 -8.57
N SER A 187 5.93 18.70 -9.11
CA SER A 187 6.31 18.15 -10.42
C SER A 187 6.42 16.62 -10.41
N ILE A 188 6.88 16.02 -9.30
CA ILE A 188 6.90 14.57 -9.11
C ILE A 188 5.47 14.03 -8.96
N LEU A 189 4.64 14.65 -8.12
CA LEU A 189 3.23 14.28 -7.95
C LEU A 189 2.41 14.40 -9.25
N LEU A 190 2.73 15.37 -10.11
CA LEU A 190 2.08 15.57 -11.40
C LEU A 190 2.49 14.49 -12.41
N ILE A 191 3.77 14.07 -12.42
CA ILE A 191 4.22 12.90 -13.18
C ILE A 191 3.58 11.61 -12.65
N LEU A 192 3.48 11.45 -11.33
CA LEU A 192 2.83 10.30 -10.69
C LEU A 192 1.33 10.25 -11.01
N PHE A 193 0.67 11.41 -11.02
CA PHE A 193 -0.72 11.57 -11.41
C PHE A 193 -0.94 11.23 -12.89
N LEU A 194 -0.05 11.67 -13.78
CA LEU A 194 -0.11 11.32 -15.21
C LEU A 194 0.08 9.82 -15.46
N ILE A 195 0.99 9.16 -14.73
CA ILE A 195 1.17 7.71 -14.84
C ILE A 195 -0.06 6.98 -14.26
N LEU A 196 -0.59 7.44 -13.12
CA LEU A 196 -1.83 6.90 -12.54
C LEU A 196 -3.04 7.06 -13.46
N PHE A 197 -3.15 8.19 -14.15
CA PHE A 197 -4.19 8.46 -15.12
C PHE A 197 -4.09 7.49 -16.32
N GLY A 198 -2.87 7.25 -16.84
CA GLY A 198 -2.63 6.24 -17.87
C GLY A 198 -3.01 4.81 -17.43
N PHE A 199 -2.77 4.46 -16.17
CA PHE A 199 -3.18 3.18 -15.59
C PHE A 199 -4.70 3.09 -15.33
N GLY A 200 -5.34 4.20 -14.97
CA GLY A 200 -6.80 4.33 -14.83
C GLY A 200 -7.50 4.09 -16.15
N ALA A 201 -7.00 4.70 -17.24
CA ALA A 201 -7.53 4.49 -18.59
C ALA A 201 -7.46 3.01 -19.03
N ILE A 202 -6.35 2.32 -18.78
CA ILE A 202 -6.22 0.88 -19.08
C ILE A 202 -7.13 0.02 -18.19
N GLY A 203 -7.38 0.44 -16.94
CA GLY A 203 -8.35 -0.21 -16.05
C GLY A 203 -9.78 -0.07 -16.51
N ASN A 204 -10.15 1.12 -16.96
CA ASN A 204 -11.47 1.39 -17.50
C ASN A 204 -11.73 0.56 -18.75
N LEU A 205 -10.73 0.35 -19.62
CA LEU A 205 -10.85 -0.58 -20.75
C LEU A 205 -11.11 -2.03 -20.31
N ARG A 206 -10.52 -2.49 -19.20
CA ARG A 206 -10.75 -3.84 -18.64
C ARG A 206 -12.15 -3.95 -18.03
N THR A 207 -12.53 -3.01 -17.17
CA THR A 207 -13.83 -3.00 -16.51
C THR A 207 -14.96 -2.82 -17.53
N ALA A 208 -14.78 -1.96 -18.53
CA ALA A 208 -15.67 -1.85 -19.69
C ALA A 208 -15.80 -3.16 -20.44
N SER A 209 -14.69 -3.86 -20.73
CA SER A 209 -14.75 -5.15 -21.44
C SER A 209 -15.43 -6.27 -20.64
N GLN A 210 -15.46 -6.17 -19.30
CA GLN A 210 -16.04 -7.17 -18.40
C GLN A 210 -17.49 -6.85 -17.99
N LEU A 211 -17.90 -5.57 -18.02
CA LEU A 211 -19.20 -5.10 -17.52
C LEU A 211 -20.04 -4.35 -18.55
N ALA A 212 -19.51 -4.04 -19.74
CA ALA A 212 -20.31 -3.43 -20.80
C ALA A 212 -21.15 -4.50 -21.52
N ASP A 213 -22.44 -4.52 -21.20
CA ASP A 213 -23.41 -4.45 -22.29
C ASP A 213 -23.01 -3.28 -23.19
N LYS A 214 -22.82 -3.53 -24.48
CA LYS A 214 -22.19 -2.65 -25.48
C LYS A 214 -22.78 -1.22 -25.63
N ASN A 215 -23.75 -0.82 -24.81
CA ASN A 215 -24.56 0.39 -24.97
C ASN A 215 -24.56 1.36 -23.76
N SER A 216 -23.83 1.12 -22.67
CA SER A 216 -23.77 2.08 -21.55
C SER A 216 -22.59 3.05 -21.66
N ASN A 217 -22.87 4.36 -21.62
CA ASN A 217 -21.84 5.39 -21.52
C ASN A 217 -21.02 5.17 -20.23
N LEU A 218 -19.70 4.97 -20.37
CA LEU A 218 -18.79 4.68 -19.25
C LEU A 218 -18.82 5.72 -18.13
N GLU A 219 -19.14 6.96 -18.49
CA GLU A 219 -19.23 8.11 -17.60
C GLU A 219 -20.40 8.00 -16.62
N ASN A 220 -21.52 7.43 -17.07
CA ASN A 220 -22.70 7.19 -16.22
C ASN A 220 -22.52 5.93 -15.37
N PHE A 221 -21.80 4.92 -15.88
CA PHE A 221 -21.63 3.65 -15.18
C PHE A 221 -21.13 3.81 -13.74
N ILE A 222 -20.11 4.64 -13.51
CA ILE A 222 -19.58 4.82 -12.14
C ILE A 222 -20.50 5.66 -11.26
N LEU A 223 -21.20 6.63 -11.84
CA LEU A 223 -22.15 7.47 -11.12
C LEU A 223 -23.34 6.62 -10.65
N ASP A 224 -23.77 5.68 -11.49
CA ASP A 224 -24.84 4.73 -11.18
C ASP A 224 -24.38 3.70 -10.14
N VAL A 225 -23.22 3.06 -10.36
CA VAL A 225 -22.66 2.02 -9.46
C VAL A 225 -22.32 2.58 -8.08
N GLY A 226 -21.83 3.81 -8.02
CA GLY A 226 -21.52 4.49 -6.77
C GLY A 226 -22.70 5.27 -6.18
N GLU A 227 -23.89 5.20 -6.78
CA GLU A 227 -25.09 5.97 -6.40
C GLU A 227 -24.76 7.44 -6.09
N ALA A 228 -24.27 8.16 -7.08
CA ALA A 228 -23.85 9.55 -6.94
C ALA A 228 -25.03 10.42 -6.46
N SER A 229 -24.81 11.21 -5.41
CA SER A 229 -25.87 12.03 -4.83
C SER A 229 -26.31 13.13 -5.79
N PRO A 230 -27.59 13.55 -5.77
CA PRO A 230 -28.07 14.69 -6.57
C PRO A 230 -27.26 15.96 -6.30
N GLY A 231 -26.75 16.13 -5.08
CA GLY A 231 -25.86 17.22 -4.72
C GLY A 231 -24.55 17.21 -5.52
N PHE A 232 -23.93 16.05 -5.69
CA PHE A 232 -22.73 15.91 -6.52
C PHE A 232 -23.04 16.04 -8.01
N ILE A 233 -24.12 15.40 -8.49
CA ILE A 233 -24.53 15.44 -9.91
C ILE A 233 -24.81 16.87 -10.37
N ASN A 234 -25.46 17.68 -9.54
CA ASN A 234 -25.77 19.08 -9.87
C ASN A 234 -24.64 20.07 -9.51
N SER A 235 -23.57 19.60 -8.86
CA SER A 235 -22.43 20.45 -8.53
C SER A 235 -21.58 20.81 -9.76
N PRO A 236 -20.85 21.94 -9.73
CA PRO A 236 -19.89 22.30 -10.78
C PRO A 236 -18.61 21.44 -10.78
N ILE A 237 -18.54 20.42 -9.91
CA ILE A 237 -17.38 19.54 -9.81
C ILE A 237 -17.39 18.56 -11.00
N PRO A 238 -16.26 18.40 -11.72
CA PRO A 238 -16.14 17.42 -12.80
C PRO A 238 -16.45 16.00 -12.31
N LYS A 239 -17.22 15.24 -13.09
CA LYS A 239 -17.74 13.93 -12.67
C LYS A 239 -16.64 12.88 -12.54
N GLU A 240 -15.51 13.09 -13.20
CA GLU A 240 -14.31 12.25 -13.09
C GLU A 240 -13.74 12.23 -11.67
N PHE A 241 -13.96 13.28 -10.88
CA PHE A 241 -13.54 13.29 -9.47
C PHE A 241 -14.32 12.30 -8.61
N PHE A 242 -15.47 11.81 -9.08
CA PHE A 242 -16.25 10.79 -8.37
C PHE A 242 -15.47 9.48 -8.22
N TRP A 243 -14.68 9.10 -9.23
CA TRP A 243 -13.79 7.95 -9.13
C TRP A 243 -12.81 8.08 -7.97
N ALA A 244 -12.10 9.22 -7.90
CA ALA A 244 -11.12 9.47 -6.85
C ALA A 244 -11.79 9.49 -5.47
N TYR A 245 -12.97 10.10 -5.37
CA TYR A 245 -13.79 10.09 -4.17
C TYR A 245 -14.10 8.65 -3.75
N LEU A 246 -14.70 7.84 -4.63
CA LEU A 246 -15.07 6.46 -4.33
C LEU A 246 -13.86 5.64 -3.88
N TYR A 247 -12.76 5.68 -4.65
CA TYR A 247 -11.55 4.93 -4.30
C TYR A 247 -11.02 5.28 -2.91
N ILE A 248 -10.98 6.56 -2.53
CA ILE A 248 -10.43 6.98 -1.23
C ILE A 248 -11.39 6.63 -0.09
N SER A 249 -12.70 6.80 -0.29
CA SER A 249 -13.69 6.75 0.81
C SER A 249 -14.40 5.41 0.97
N SER A 250 -14.53 4.62 -0.10
CA SER A 250 -15.23 3.32 -0.08
C SER A 250 -14.65 2.31 0.91
N PRO A 251 -13.33 2.25 1.19
CA PRO A 251 -12.82 1.30 2.17
C PRO A 251 -13.34 1.52 3.59
N LEU A 252 -13.60 2.78 3.97
CA LEU A 252 -14.21 3.11 5.25
C LEU A 252 -15.72 2.80 5.24
N ALA A 253 -16.38 3.00 4.11
CA ALA A 253 -17.79 2.66 3.92
C ALA A 253 -18.01 1.14 4.01
N ASN A 254 -17.12 0.34 3.40
CA ASN A 254 -17.11 -1.11 3.54
C ASN A 254 -16.86 -1.54 4.99
N LEU A 255 -15.93 -0.91 5.72
CA LEU A 255 -15.77 -1.16 7.16
C LEU A 255 -17.07 -0.89 7.93
N GLN A 256 -17.70 0.27 7.70
CA GLN A 256 -18.95 0.65 8.36
C GLN A 256 -20.09 -0.32 8.03
N THR A 257 -20.14 -0.83 6.79
CA THR A 257 -21.11 -1.84 6.36
C THR A 257 -20.96 -3.12 7.17
N ASN A 258 -19.73 -3.58 7.40
CA ASN A 258 -19.48 -4.75 8.25
C ASN A 258 -19.84 -4.47 9.72
N ILE A 259 -19.62 -3.24 10.21
CA ILE A 259 -20.00 -2.83 11.58
C ILE A 259 -21.52 -2.81 11.77
N ASN A 260 -22.27 -2.51 10.71
CA ASN A 260 -23.73 -2.49 10.74
C ASN A 260 -24.35 -3.88 10.59
N ASP A 261 -23.57 -4.90 10.19
CA ASP A 261 -24.06 -6.27 10.06
C ASP A 261 -23.81 -7.05 11.36
N ASP A 262 -24.90 -7.38 12.07
CA ASP A 262 -24.88 -8.09 13.35
C ASP A 262 -24.45 -9.58 13.23
N LYS A 263 -24.20 -10.10 12.01
CA LYS A 263 -23.80 -11.50 11.79
C LYS A 263 -22.45 -11.90 12.40
N TYR A 264 -21.63 -10.95 12.85
CA TYR A 264 -20.24 -11.21 13.25
C TYR A 264 -19.97 -11.15 14.76
N LEU A 265 -21.01 -11.36 15.58
CA LEU A 265 -20.94 -11.27 17.05
C LEU A 265 -20.40 -12.53 17.75
N ASP A 266 -20.20 -13.65 17.04
CA ASP A 266 -19.75 -14.90 17.63
C ASP A 266 -18.25 -14.88 17.97
N LEU A 267 -17.96 -14.53 19.23
CA LEU A 267 -16.62 -14.58 19.81
C LEU A 267 -16.30 -16.01 20.27
N ASP A 268 -15.77 -16.81 19.36
CA ASP A 268 -15.28 -18.16 19.65
C ASP A 268 -13.74 -18.27 19.48
N LEU A 269 -13.17 -19.36 20.00
CA LEU A 269 -11.73 -19.63 19.93
C LEU A 269 -11.24 -19.84 18.49
N THR A 270 -12.09 -20.42 17.62
CA THR A 270 -11.77 -20.68 16.22
C THR A 270 -11.56 -19.37 15.46
N ASN A 271 -12.48 -18.42 15.63
CA ASN A 271 -12.43 -17.08 15.08
C ASN A 271 -11.21 -16.30 15.60
N PHE A 272 -10.85 -16.49 16.87
CA PHE A 272 -9.63 -15.90 17.41
C PHE A 272 -8.37 -16.45 16.74
N ILE A 273 -8.25 -17.77 16.60
CA ILE A 273 -7.11 -18.41 15.93
C ILE A 273 -7.05 -17.97 14.45
N MET A 274 -8.20 -17.95 13.78
CA MET A 274 -8.31 -17.52 12.38
C MET A 274 -7.97 -16.04 12.20
N PHE A 275 -8.34 -15.18 13.14
CA PHE A 275 -7.90 -13.79 13.17
C PHE A 275 -6.38 -13.69 13.24
N ILE A 276 -5.73 -14.36 14.18
CA ILE A 276 -4.26 -14.35 14.29
C ILE A 276 -3.62 -14.86 12.99
N ASN A 277 -4.12 -15.98 12.48
CA ASN A 277 -3.59 -16.61 11.28
C ASN A 277 -3.73 -15.70 10.04
N THR A 278 -4.89 -15.09 9.82
CA THR A 278 -5.16 -14.35 8.57
C THR A 278 -4.77 -12.87 8.64
N GLN A 279 -4.79 -12.26 9.83
CA GLN A 279 -4.59 -10.82 9.98
C GLN A 279 -3.21 -10.43 10.50
N LEU A 280 -2.57 -11.26 11.33
CA LEU A 280 -1.27 -10.92 11.92
C LEU A 280 -0.09 -11.64 11.25
N LEU A 281 -0.36 -12.74 10.53
CA LEU A 281 0.67 -13.44 9.76
C LEU A 281 0.62 -13.04 8.28
N PRO A 282 1.78 -13.09 7.59
CA PRO A 282 1.81 -12.97 6.14
C PRO A 282 0.99 -14.07 5.44
N ASP A 283 0.24 -13.71 4.41
CA ASP A 283 -0.71 -14.56 3.71
C ASP A 283 -0.08 -15.82 3.09
N PHE A 284 1.22 -15.80 2.74
CA PHE A 284 1.91 -17.00 2.26
C PHE A 284 2.04 -18.10 3.33
N ILE A 285 2.02 -17.72 4.62
CA ILE A 285 1.96 -18.65 5.76
C ILE A 285 0.51 -19.03 6.00
N SER A 286 -0.37 -18.04 6.09
CA SER A 286 -1.79 -18.23 6.41
C SER A 286 -2.49 -19.16 5.43
N LYS A 287 -2.24 -18.99 4.12
CA LYS A 287 -2.78 -19.86 3.07
C LYS A 287 -2.36 -21.31 3.25
N ARG A 288 -1.11 -21.57 3.64
CA ARG A 288 -0.63 -22.95 3.88
C ARG A 288 -1.31 -23.58 5.08
N ILE A 289 -1.45 -22.82 6.18
CA ILE A 289 -2.15 -23.28 7.37
C ILE A 289 -3.61 -23.58 7.02
N ASN A 290 -4.30 -22.68 6.31
CA ASN A 290 -5.69 -22.89 5.92
C ASN A 290 -5.87 -24.13 5.04
N THR A 291 -4.96 -24.38 4.08
CA THR A 291 -5.01 -25.59 3.26
C THR A 291 -4.78 -26.88 4.06
N ILE A 292 -3.91 -26.86 5.08
CA ILE A 292 -3.65 -28.04 5.93
C ILE A 292 -4.85 -28.40 6.80
N TYR A 293 -5.56 -27.38 7.31
CA TYR A 293 -6.67 -27.56 8.25
C TYR A 293 -8.06 -27.41 7.60
N ASP A 294 -8.13 -27.30 6.27
CA ASP A 294 -9.37 -27.05 5.51
C ASP A 294 -10.22 -25.91 6.11
N ALA A 295 -9.54 -24.82 6.50
CA ALA A 295 -10.15 -23.74 7.24
C ALA A 295 -10.75 -22.67 6.30
N ASP A 296 -12.05 -22.44 6.42
CA ASP A 296 -12.76 -21.41 5.68
C ASP A 296 -12.40 -20.00 6.18
N THR A 297 -11.90 -19.15 5.27
CA THR A 297 -11.62 -17.74 5.58
C THR A 297 -12.87 -16.89 5.43
N LYS A 298 -13.20 -16.12 6.46
CA LYS A 298 -14.23 -15.09 6.39
C LYS A 298 -13.70 -13.91 5.56
N GLN A 299 -14.53 -13.39 4.67
CA GLN A 299 -14.24 -12.21 3.85
C GLN A 299 -15.16 -11.04 4.28
N PRO A 300 -14.67 -9.80 4.27
CA PRO A 300 -15.53 -8.64 4.54
C PRO A 300 -16.65 -8.52 3.52
N ILE A 301 -17.82 -8.14 4.00
CA ILE A 301 -18.94 -7.73 3.15
C ILE A 301 -18.55 -6.44 2.44
N LEU A 302 -18.81 -6.38 1.14
CA LEU A 302 -18.64 -5.20 0.31
C LEU A 302 -20.02 -4.63 0.00
N MET A 303 -20.16 -3.31 0.00
CA MET A 303 -21.42 -2.66 -0.42
C MET A 303 -21.76 -3.02 -1.86
N VAL A 304 -20.75 -2.96 -2.74
CA VAL A 304 -20.86 -3.31 -4.16
C VAL A 304 -19.58 -4.01 -4.60
N ASN A 305 -19.70 -5.07 -5.41
CA ASN A 305 -18.57 -5.87 -5.88
C ASN A 305 -17.54 -5.10 -6.71
N ALA A 306 -17.89 -3.94 -7.26
CA ALA A 306 -16.95 -3.05 -7.94
C ALA A 306 -15.97 -2.35 -6.96
N LEU A 307 -16.38 -2.14 -5.71
CA LEU A 307 -15.61 -1.49 -4.64
C LEU A 307 -14.96 -2.55 -3.75
N THR A 308 -13.97 -3.25 -4.33
CA THR A 308 -13.37 -4.51 -3.80
C THR A 308 -12.46 -4.38 -2.58
N VAL A 309 -12.16 -3.15 -2.15
CA VAL A 309 -11.15 -2.88 -1.10
C VAL A 309 -11.79 -2.43 0.19
N SER A 310 -11.20 -2.78 1.32
CA SER A 310 -11.69 -2.44 2.66
C SER A 310 -10.53 -2.17 3.60
N SER A 311 -10.71 -1.26 4.55
CA SER A 311 -9.60 -0.88 5.45
C SER A 311 -9.07 -2.07 6.26
N VAL A 312 -7.85 -1.92 6.82
CA VAL A 312 -7.20 -2.93 7.69
C VAL A 312 -8.09 -3.46 8.83
N TYR A 313 -9.08 -2.68 9.27
CA TYR A 313 -9.97 -3.04 10.37
C TYR A 313 -11.14 -3.93 9.95
N ALA A 314 -11.48 -4.03 8.67
CA ALA A 314 -12.71 -4.70 8.25
C ALA A 314 -12.67 -6.21 8.48
N ALA A 315 -11.63 -6.89 8.00
CA ALA A 315 -11.46 -8.31 8.28
C ALA A 315 -11.28 -8.58 9.77
N SER A 316 -10.61 -7.67 10.49
CA SER A 316 -10.47 -7.75 11.94
C SER A 316 -11.83 -7.74 12.66
N TYR A 317 -12.77 -6.91 12.20
CA TYR A 317 -14.14 -6.87 12.68
C TYR A 317 -14.92 -8.14 12.34
N VAL A 318 -14.77 -8.66 11.13
CA VAL A 318 -15.48 -9.88 10.68
C VAL A 318 -15.12 -11.11 11.52
N TYR A 319 -13.87 -11.22 11.97
CA TYR A 319 -13.46 -12.33 12.83
C TYR A 319 -13.86 -12.14 14.29
N LEU A 320 -13.63 -10.96 14.87
CA LEU A 320 -13.71 -10.77 16.33
C LEU A 320 -14.49 -9.51 16.73
N SER A 321 -15.36 -8.97 15.86
CA SER A 321 -16.09 -7.72 16.10
C SER A 321 -15.14 -6.59 16.56
N TRP A 322 -15.59 -5.73 17.47
CA TRP A 322 -14.78 -4.64 18.05
C TRP A 322 -13.51 -5.13 18.74
N LEU A 323 -13.48 -6.35 19.31
CA LEU A 323 -12.28 -6.89 19.93
C LEU A 323 -11.15 -7.05 18.90
N GLY A 324 -11.46 -7.57 17.72
CA GLY A 324 -10.49 -7.68 16.62
C GLY A 324 -9.96 -6.33 16.15
N VAL A 325 -10.86 -5.34 16.02
CA VAL A 325 -10.49 -3.96 15.65
C VAL A 325 -9.53 -3.35 16.68
N VAL A 326 -9.81 -3.54 17.97
CA VAL A 326 -8.94 -3.06 19.07
C VAL A 326 -7.59 -3.76 19.04
N ILE A 327 -7.54 -5.10 18.93
CA ILE A 327 -6.28 -5.85 18.87
C ILE A 327 -5.44 -5.41 17.66
N MET A 328 -6.07 -5.28 16.49
CA MET A 328 -5.39 -4.80 15.28
C MET A 328 -4.85 -3.37 15.46
N SER A 329 -5.61 -2.48 16.11
CA SER A 329 -5.15 -1.11 16.38
C SER A 329 -3.91 -1.08 17.30
N ILE A 330 -3.88 -1.95 18.32
CA ILE A 330 -2.73 -2.12 19.22
C ILE A 330 -1.53 -2.64 18.43
N PHE A 331 -1.73 -3.64 17.56
CA PHE A 331 -0.69 -4.16 16.67
C PHE A 331 -0.12 -3.06 15.77
N ILE A 332 -0.96 -2.28 15.10
CA ILE A 332 -0.55 -1.16 14.23
C ILE A 332 0.22 -0.10 15.02
N ILE A 333 -0.17 0.18 16.27
CA ILE A 333 0.52 1.19 17.09
C ILE A 333 1.90 0.70 17.55
N ILE A 334 2.02 -0.58 17.95
CA ILE A 334 3.23 -1.15 18.53
C ILE A 334 4.23 -1.59 17.45
N PHE A 335 3.78 -2.08 16.30
CA PHE A 335 4.62 -2.65 15.26
C PHE A 335 5.81 -1.75 14.84
N PRO A 336 5.68 -0.42 14.66
CA PRO A 336 6.80 0.43 14.30
C PRO A 336 7.86 0.49 15.40
N LEU A 337 7.46 0.48 16.67
CA LEU A 337 8.39 0.46 17.81
C LEU A 337 9.22 -0.82 17.76
N PHE A 338 8.54 -1.96 17.59
CA PHE A 338 9.17 -3.26 17.46
C PHE A 338 10.11 -3.29 16.25
N TYR A 339 9.63 -2.96 15.06
CA TYR A 339 10.41 -3.01 13.83
C TYR A 339 11.66 -2.11 13.86
N ILE A 340 11.51 -0.86 14.32
CA ILE A 340 12.61 0.10 14.38
C ILE A 340 13.65 -0.32 15.42
N SER A 341 13.27 -1.03 16.49
CA SER A 341 14.21 -1.50 17.51
C SER A 341 15.30 -2.44 16.95
N PHE A 342 15.01 -3.16 15.86
CA PHE A 342 15.98 -4.03 15.19
C PHE A 342 16.87 -3.31 14.16
N LEU A 343 16.63 -2.03 13.89
CA LEU A 343 17.42 -1.22 12.97
C LEU A 343 18.20 -0.14 13.72
N SER A 344 19.53 -0.17 13.62
CA SER A 344 20.33 0.96 14.07
C SER A 344 20.02 2.22 13.26
N LYS A 345 19.83 3.35 13.95
CA LYS A 345 19.73 4.68 13.32
C LYS A 345 20.94 5.05 12.44
N LYS A 346 22.08 4.40 12.65
CA LYS A 346 23.30 4.58 11.85
C LYS A 346 23.34 3.71 10.58
N SER A 347 22.39 2.79 10.43
CA SER A 347 22.31 1.89 9.28
C SER A 347 22.04 2.65 7.98
N LYS A 348 22.75 2.28 6.91
CA LYS A 348 22.48 2.82 5.57
C LYS A 348 21.09 2.43 5.04
N TYR A 349 20.44 1.41 5.61
CA TYR A 349 19.10 1.00 5.21
C TYR A 349 17.99 1.66 6.04
N TYR A 350 18.34 2.50 7.03
CA TYR A 350 17.39 3.07 7.98
C TYR A 350 16.29 3.90 7.30
N VAL A 351 16.66 4.90 6.48
CA VAL A 351 15.68 5.77 5.80
C VAL A 351 14.80 4.97 4.85
N THR A 352 15.38 4.03 4.09
CA THR A 352 14.63 3.13 3.20
C THR A 352 13.61 2.31 3.97
N ALA A 353 14.00 1.74 5.12
CA ALA A 353 13.11 0.99 6.00
C ALA A 353 11.93 1.83 6.51
N ILE A 354 12.22 3.05 6.97
CA ILE A 354 11.19 3.98 7.47
C ILE A 354 10.25 4.42 6.35
N ALA A 355 10.79 4.70 5.16
CA ALA A 355 9.98 5.14 4.02
C ALA A 355 9.00 4.05 3.55
N ILE A 356 9.48 2.81 3.46
CA ILE A 356 8.65 1.63 3.18
C ILE A 356 7.58 1.49 4.27
N LEU A 357 7.97 1.55 5.55
CA LEU A 357 7.02 1.43 6.66
C LEU A 357 5.93 2.50 6.60
N ASN A 358 6.28 3.77 6.32
CA ASN A 358 5.29 4.83 6.14
C ASN A 358 4.36 4.55 4.95
N SER A 359 4.88 4.01 3.84
CA SER A 359 4.03 3.64 2.71
C SER A 359 3.00 2.59 3.11
N LEU A 360 3.39 1.52 3.83
CA LEU A 360 2.44 0.51 4.29
C LEU A 360 1.36 1.12 5.18
N TYR A 361 1.74 2.04 6.08
CA TYR A 361 0.81 2.75 6.96
C TYR A 361 -0.17 3.64 6.19
N LEU A 362 0.28 4.31 5.14
CA LEU A 362 -0.59 5.11 4.26
C LEU A 362 -1.64 4.22 3.59
N PHE A 363 -1.25 3.00 3.18
CA PHE A 363 -2.11 2.07 2.47
C PHE A 363 -2.99 1.19 3.39
N LEU A 364 -2.92 1.33 4.72
CA LEU A 364 -3.81 0.63 5.66
C LEU A 364 -5.29 1.02 5.51
N ILE A 365 -5.56 2.14 4.84
CA ILE A 365 -6.93 2.51 4.47
C ILE A 365 -7.50 1.57 3.41
N PHE A 366 -6.69 0.86 2.61
CA PHE A 366 -7.17 0.03 1.49
C PHE A 366 -7.19 -1.47 1.77
N ASP A 367 -6.29 -1.96 2.63
CA ASP A 367 -6.23 -3.37 3.04
C ASP A 367 -5.27 -3.53 4.23
N ASN A 368 -5.18 -4.73 4.78
CA ASN A 368 -4.16 -5.15 5.71
C ASN A 368 -2.80 -5.36 5.00
N MET A 369 -2.05 -4.26 4.89
CA MET A 369 -0.72 -4.24 4.27
C MET A 369 0.34 -5.08 4.99
N PHE A 370 0.07 -5.60 6.19
CA PHE A 370 0.98 -6.49 6.92
C PHE A 370 0.78 -7.96 6.55
N SER A 371 -0.48 -8.38 6.41
CA SER A 371 -0.82 -9.73 5.96
C SER A 371 -0.46 -9.91 4.48
N PHE A 372 -0.59 -8.88 3.65
CA PHE A 372 -0.25 -9.01 2.22
C PHE A 372 1.26 -9.19 1.97
N SER A 373 1.72 -10.43 1.79
CA SER A 373 3.15 -10.76 1.72
C SER A 373 3.87 -10.16 0.51
N GLY A 374 3.14 -9.92 -0.59
CA GLY A 374 3.68 -9.29 -1.80
C GLY A 374 4.24 -7.88 -1.54
N LEU A 375 3.87 -7.23 -0.44
CA LEU A 375 4.34 -5.90 -0.07
C LEU A 375 4.90 -5.82 1.35
N SER A 376 4.42 -6.62 2.31
CA SER A 376 4.93 -6.57 3.69
C SER A 376 6.35 -7.13 3.83
N LEU A 377 6.69 -8.18 3.06
CA LEU A 377 8.01 -8.83 3.11
C LEU A 377 9.15 -7.92 2.69
N GLN A 378 8.86 -6.83 1.97
CA GLN A 378 9.89 -5.86 1.60
C GLN A 378 10.55 -5.20 2.84
N LEU A 379 9.88 -5.20 4.01
CA LEU A 379 10.43 -4.76 5.29
C LEU A 379 11.53 -5.68 5.85
N LEU A 380 11.61 -6.94 5.39
CA LEU A 380 12.64 -7.87 5.87
C LEU A 380 14.03 -7.51 5.33
N TYR A 381 14.12 -6.97 4.11
CA TYR A 381 15.41 -6.72 3.47
C TYR A 381 16.27 -5.67 4.19
N PRO A 382 15.74 -4.50 4.62
CA PRO A 382 16.52 -3.58 5.45
C PRO A 382 17.08 -4.22 6.72
N LEU A 383 16.32 -5.12 7.37
CA LEU A 383 16.74 -5.84 8.58
C LEU A 383 17.87 -6.84 8.27
N ILE A 384 17.67 -7.67 7.25
CA ILE A 384 18.64 -8.70 6.84
C ILE A 384 19.96 -8.03 6.44
N PHE A 385 19.92 -7.03 5.56
CA PHE A 385 21.14 -6.38 5.11
C PHE A 385 21.81 -5.53 6.19
N HIS A 386 21.04 -4.96 7.12
CA HIS A 386 21.61 -4.30 8.29
C HIS A 386 22.43 -5.27 9.14
N LYS A 387 21.89 -6.47 9.43
CA LYS A 387 22.60 -7.51 10.19
C LYS A 387 23.85 -7.98 9.45
N LEU A 388 23.75 -8.24 8.15
CA LEU A 388 24.88 -8.69 7.32
C LEU A 388 26.02 -7.66 7.29
N ASP A 389 25.70 -6.36 7.14
CA ASP A 389 26.72 -5.30 7.20
C ASP A 389 27.39 -5.21 8.57
N LYS A 390 26.61 -5.37 9.66
CA LYS A 390 27.15 -5.38 11.03
C LYS A 390 28.10 -6.56 11.26
N MET A 391 27.77 -7.75 10.75
CA MET A 391 28.65 -8.92 10.86
C MET A 391 29.96 -8.74 10.08
N LYS A 392 29.91 -8.16 8.88
CA LYS A 392 31.12 -7.85 8.09
C LYS A 392 32.05 -6.83 8.78
N LEU A 393 31.49 -5.94 9.60
CA LEU A 393 32.26 -4.97 10.39
C LEU A 393 32.88 -5.57 11.65
N ILE A 394 32.32 -6.65 12.20
CA ILE A 394 32.86 -7.35 13.39
C ILE A 394 33.96 -8.35 12.99
N GLY A 395 33.91 -8.89 11.78
CA GLY A 395 34.93 -9.80 11.23
C GLY A 395 36.12 -9.11 10.55
N ARG A 396 36.25 -7.78 10.67
CA ARG A 396 37.42 -6.98 10.31
C ARG A 396 37.98 -6.36 11.58
#